data_AF-A0A7X3WY53-F1
#
_entry.id   AF-A0A7X3WY53-F1
#
_cell.length_a   1.000
_cell.length_b   1.000
_cell.length_c   1.000
_cell.angle_alpha   90.00
_cell.angle_beta   90.00
_cell.angle_gamma   90.00
#
_symmetry.space_group_name_H-M   'P 1'
#
loop_
_entity.id
_entity.type
_entity.pdbx_description
1 polymer ?
#
loop_
_entity_poly.entity_id
_entity_poly.type
_entity_poly.pdbx_seq_one_letter_code
_entity_poly.pdbx_strand_id
1 'polypeptide(L)'
;MLRAMLTFASSGLDSMIKQLVRDALPEVINLREGAHDKFQGFVERRLRRGDGPDYSFVAAVMADPNPRSRLVNRLVGHLTSSSLQSVDEILRVGSYFDIPSLKLIPDPNSARKIFVARNQIVHEMDIDFDRPNRNRRPRKKVDMVTRTQDLFAVAHRFLTEVDSQLDLERG
;
A
#
# COMPACT_ATOMS: atom_id res chain seq x y z
N MET A 1 -21.98 11.58 -8.49
CA MET A 1 -21.41 10.69 -9.53
C MET A 1 -19.89 10.86 -9.68
N LEU A 2 -19.37 11.96 -10.25
CA LEU A 2 -17.93 12.08 -10.56
C LEU A 2 -16.98 11.99 -9.36
N ARG A 3 -17.38 12.48 -8.19
CA ARG A 3 -16.58 12.37 -6.95
C ARG A 3 -16.49 10.92 -6.45
N ALA A 4 -17.63 10.22 -6.51
CA ALA A 4 -17.75 8.83 -6.08
C ALA A 4 -16.83 7.92 -6.89
N MET A 5 -16.67 8.16 -8.20
CA MET A 5 -15.84 7.31 -9.05
C MET A 5 -14.36 7.34 -8.63
N LEU A 6 -13.82 8.50 -8.25
CA LEU A 6 -12.42 8.63 -7.83
C LEU A 6 -12.21 8.03 -6.44
N THR A 7 -13.15 8.24 -5.53
CA THR A 7 -13.11 7.61 -4.21
C THR A 7 -13.20 6.09 -4.33
N PHE A 8 -14.13 5.55 -5.12
CA PHE A 8 -14.25 4.10 -5.33
C PHE A 8 -13.02 3.52 -6.01
N ALA A 9 -12.47 4.16 -7.05
CA ALA A 9 -11.24 3.71 -7.67
C ALA A 9 -10.07 3.66 -6.68
N SER A 10 -9.94 4.67 -5.81
CA SER A 10 -8.89 4.68 -4.78
C SER A 10 -9.09 3.62 -3.69
N SER A 11 -10.33 3.35 -3.28
CA SER A 11 -10.64 2.28 -2.34
C SER A 11 -10.43 0.90 -2.96
N GLY A 12 -10.73 0.75 -4.26
CA GLY A 12 -10.44 -0.45 -5.02
C GLY A 12 -8.94 -0.73 -5.09
N LEU A 13 -8.13 0.30 -5.39
CA LEU A 13 -6.67 0.20 -5.36
C LEU A 13 -6.14 -0.20 -3.97
N ASP A 14 -6.64 0.42 -2.89
CA ASP A 14 -6.27 0.08 -1.51
C ASP A 14 -6.55 -1.39 -1.20
N SER A 15 -7.79 -1.84 -1.45
CA SER A 15 -8.21 -3.22 -1.23
C SER A 15 -7.39 -4.20 -2.06
N MET A 16 -7.15 -3.90 -3.34
CA MET A 16 -6.38 -4.75 -4.25
C MET A 16 -4.95 -4.93 -3.75
N ILE A 17 -4.23 -3.83 -3.45
CA ILE A 17 -2.84 -3.93 -2.96
C ILE A 17 -2.79 -4.70 -1.64
N LYS A 18 -3.73 -4.45 -0.72
CA LYS A 18 -3.79 -5.19 0.55
C LYS A 18 -4.05 -6.68 0.33
N GLN A 19 -4.84 -7.04 -0.67
CA GLN A 19 -5.07 -8.43 -1.02
C GLN A 19 -3.79 -9.06 -1.58
N LEU A 20 -3.08 -8.37 -2.48
CA LEU A 20 -1.77 -8.83 -2.98
C LEU A 20 -0.74 -9.01 -1.85
N VAL A 21 -0.74 -8.12 -0.85
CA VAL A 21 0.12 -8.26 0.34
C VAL A 21 -0.20 -9.52 1.14
N ARG A 22 -1.48 -9.92 1.23
CA ARG A 22 -1.85 -11.13 1.97
C ARG A 22 -1.51 -12.40 1.19
N ASP A 23 -1.75 -12.36 -0.12
CA ASP A 23 -1.75 -13.57 -0.94
C ASP A 23 -0.37 -13.85 -1.55
N ALA A 24 0.34 -12.82 -2.01
CA ALA A 24 1.58 -12.97 -2.79
C ALA A 24 2.85 -12.65 -2.00
N LEU A 25 2.81 -11.67 -1.08
CA LEU A 25 4.02 -11.22 -0.40
C LEU A 25 4.76 -12.34 0.37
N PRO A 26 4.08 -13.26 1.09
CA PRO A 26 4.76 -14.36 1.78
C PRO A 26 5.65 -15.21 0.87
N GLU A 27 5.19 -15.44 -0.37
CA GLU A 27 5.91 -16.20 -1.38
C GLU A 27 7.03 -15.38 -2.00
N VAL A 28 6.76 -14.12 -2.38
CA VAL A 28 7.76 -13.19 -2.94
C VAL A 28 8.96 -13.00 -2.00
N ILE A 29 8.75 -12.96 -0.67
CA ILE A 29 9.85 -12.89 0.33
C ILE A 29 10.79 -14.11 0.26
N ASN A 30 10.31 -15.27 -0.19
CA ASN A 30 11.15 -16.46 -0.36
C ASN A 30 11.86 -16.48 -1.72
N LEU A 31 11.24 -15.89 -2.74
CA LEU A 31 11.74 -15.92 -4.13
C LEU A 31 12.72 -14.78 -4.45
N ARG A 32 12.59 -13.62 -3.79
CA ARG A 32 13.30 -12.40 -4.14
C ARG A 32 14.16 -11.93 -2.97
N GLU A 33 15.46 -11.80 -3.22
CA GLU A 33 16.44 -11.35 -2.22
C GLU A 33 16.11 -9.94 -1.69
N GLY A 34 15.77 -8.98 -2.56
CA GLY A 34 15.42 -7.63 -2.10
C GLY A 34 14.15 -7.60 -1.24
N ALA A 35 13.17 -8.48 -1.50
CA ALA A 35 11.99 -8.61 -0.65
C ALA A 35 12.35 -9.24 0.71
N HIS A 36 13.24 -10.23 0.70
CA HIS A 36 13.80 -10.84 1.90
C HIS A 36 14.52 -9.80 2.79
N ASP A 37 15.37 -8.96 2.19
CA ASP A 37 16.11 -7.92 2.91
C ASP A 37 15.18 -6.91 3.57
N LYS A 38 14.11 -6.52 2.87
CA LYS A 38 13.09 -5.63 3.43
C LYS A 38 12.35 -6.26 4.60
N PHE A 39 12.04 -7.55 4.49
CA PHE A 39 11.45 -8.33 5.58
C PHE A 39 12.41 -8.42 6.78
N GLN A 40 13.68 -8.75 6.56
CA GLN A 40 14.70 -8.78 7.62
C GLN A 40 14.82 -7.42 8.31
N GLY A 41 14.93 -6.33 7.54
CA GLY A 41 14.99 -4.98 8.10
C GLY A 41 13.73 -4.62 8.90
N PHE A 42 12.56 -5.13 8.52
CA PHE A 42 11.34 -4.97 9.33
C PHE A 42 11.44 -5.71 10.66
N VAL A 43 11.92 -6.96 10.66
CA VAL A 43 12.12 -7.76 11.87
C VAL A 43 13.15 -7.10 12.79
N GLU A 44 14.29 -6.66 12.27
CA GLU A 44 15.34 -5.96 13.03
C GLU A 44 14.81 -4.69 13.71
N ARG A 45 14.06 -3.86 12.98
CA ARG A 45 13.41 -2.68 13.57
C ARG A 45 12.42 -3.06 14.67
N ARG A 46 11.70 -4.18 14.51
CA ARG A 46 10.71 -4.62 15.51
C ARG A 46 11.34 -5.23 16.76
N LEU A 47 12.54 -5.81 16.61
CA LEU A 47 13.34 -6.35 17.70
C LEU A 47 13.91 -5.24 18.59
N ARG A 48 14.07 -4.01 18.10
CA ARG A 48 14.55 -2.87 18.90
C ARG A 48 13.36 -2.17 19.58
N ARG A 49 13.44 -1.98 20.91
CA ARG A 49 12.50 -1.16 21.68
C ARG A 49 13.28 -0.23 22.62
N GLY A 50 13.34 1.06 22.28
CA GLY A 50 14.23 1.99 22.97
C GLY A 50 15.70 1.67 22.68
N ASP A 51 16.55 1.69 23.70
CA ASP A 51 17.98 1.40 23.58
C ASP A 51 18.35 -0.09 23.59
N GLY A 52 17.36 -1.00 23.65
CA GLY A 52 17.62 -2.44 23.81
C GLY A 52 16.66 -3.37 23.05
N PRO A 53 16.91 -4.69 23.12
CA PRO A 53 16.06 -5.70 22.50
C PRO A 53 14.70 -5.80 23.20
N ASP A 54 13.63 -5.98 22.42
CA ASP A 54 12.31 -6.35 22.93
C ASP A 54 12.30 -7.85 23.28
N TYR A 55 12.85 -8.18 24.47
CA TYR A 55 12.93 -9.56 24.95
C TYR A 55 11.58 -10.27 25.01
N SER A 56 10.50 -9.54 25.26
CA SER A 56 9.13 -10.08 25.26
C SER A 56 8.72 -10.56 23.87
N PHE A 57 9.04 -9.77 22.84
CA PHE A 57 8.80 -10.14 21.45
C PHE A 57 9.70 -11.29 21.01
N VAL A 58 10.98 -11.29 21.38
CA VAL A 58 11.93 -12.37 21.07
C VAL A 58 11.46 -13.69 21.67
N ALA A 59 11.16 -13.72 22.97
CA ALA A 59 10.69 -14.92 23.65
C ALA A 59 9.39 -15.45 23.01
N ALA A 60 8.46 -14.55 22.68
CA ALA A 60 7.21 -14.92 22.04
C ALA A 60 7.40 -15.52 20.64
N VAL A 61 8.37 -15.02 19.85
CA VAL A 61 8.71 -15.56 18.52
C VAL A 61 9.43 -16.90 18.65
N MET A 62 10.36 -17.04 19.59
CA MET A 62 11.14 -18.28 19.79
C MET A 62 10.30 -19.44 20.34
N ALA A 63 9.28 -19.14 21.15
CA ALA A 63 8.35 -20.14 21.67
C ALA A 63 7.28 -20.56 20.65
N ASP A 64 7.22 -19.92 19.48
CA ASP A 64 6.23 -20.23 18.46
C ASP A 64 6.61 -21.51 17.67
N PRO A 65 5.68 -22.42 17.38
CA PRO A 65 5.96 -23.59 16.54
C PRO A 65 6.38 -23.23 15.10
N ASN A 66 5.99 -22.06 14.60
CA ASN A 66 6.39 -21.56 13.29
C ASN A 66 6.77 -20.06 13.36
N PRO A 67 7.97 -19.75 13.88
CA PRO A 67 8.41 -18.37 14.10
C PRO A 67 8.42 -17.53 12.83
N ARG A 68 8.83 -18.12 11.69
CA ARG A 68 8.89 -17.44 10.40
C ARG A 68 7.49 -17.03 9.94
N SER A 69 6.53 -17.96 9.92
CA SER A 69 5.14 -17.67 9.52
C SER A 69 4.54 -16.56 10.38
N ARG A 70 4.77 -16.61 11.70
CA ARG A 70 4.31 -15.55 12.62
C ARG A 70 4.88 -14.17 12.26
N LEU A 71 6.19 -14.09 11.97
CA LEU A 71 6.83 -12.83 11.60
C LEU A 71 6.29 -12.29 10.27
N VAL A 72 6.10 -13.16 9.27
CA VAL A 72 5.50 -12.79 7.98
C VAL A 72 4.07 -12.29 8.16
N ASN A 73 3.23 -13.00 8.92
CA ASN A 73 1.86 -12.57 9.23
C ASN A 73 1.83 -11.21 9.94
N ARG A 74 2.82 -10.94 10.80
CA ARG A 74 2.95 -9.65 11.47
C ARG A 74 3.36 -8.53 10.50
N LEU A 75 4.22 -8.82 9.52
CA LEU A 75 4.52 -7.89 8.43
C LEU A 75 3.26 -7.62 7.58
N VAL A 76 2.54 -8.66 7.17
CA VAL A 76 1.28 -8.54 6.40
C VAL A 76 0.27 -7.68 7.16
N GLY A 77 0.08 -7.94 8.46
CA GLY A 77 -0.78 -7.12 9.31
C GLY A 77 -0.31 -5.66 9.38
N HIS A 78 1.00 -5.43 9.52
CA HIS A 78 1.57 -4.08 9.55
C HIS A 78 1.31 -3.32 8.23
N LEU A 79 1.60 -3.94 7.08
CA LEU A 79 1.43 -3.32 5.76
C LEU A 79 -0.04 -3.09 5.39
N THR A 80 -0.96 -3.90 5.91
CA THR A 80 -2.39 -3.80 5.61
C THR A 80 -3.22 -3.02 6.64
N SER A 81 -2.61 -2.64 7.77
CA SER A 81 -3.29 -1.94 8.88
C SER A 81 -3.76 -0.53 8.56
N SER A 82 -3.04 0.21 7.71
CA SER A 82 -3.41 1.57 7.29
C SER A 82 -3.98 1.58 5.88
N SER A 83 -4.78 2.58 5.54
CA SER A 83 -5.19 2.82 4.15
C SER A 83 -4.04 3.37 3.32
N LEU A 84 -3.93 2.94 2.07
CA LEU A 84 -2.96 3.42 1.08
C LEU A 84 -3.54 4.68 0.41
N GLN A 85 -3.42 5.81 1.09
CA GLN A 85 -4.01 7.08 0.68
C GLN A 85 -3.00 8.06 0.09
N SER A 86 -1.78 7.61 -0.15
CA SER A 86 -0.69 8.42 -0.68
C SER A 86 0.24 7.61 -1.59
N VAL A 87 0.96 8.33 -2.44
CA VAL A 87 2.05 7.78 -3.27
C VAL A 87 3.10 7.11 -2.39
N ASP A 88 3.49 7.75 -1.30
CA ASP A 88 4.56 7.28 -0.42
C ASP A 88 4.17 5.93 0.24
N GLU A 89 2.90 5.75 0.59
CA GLU A 89 2.41 4.47 1.11
C GLU A 89 2.42 3.35 0.07
N ILE A 90 2.00 3.64 -1.17
CA ILE A 90 2.02 2.65 -2.26
C ILE A 90 3.46 2.24 -2.57
N LEU A 91 4.37 3.20 -2.69
CA LEU A 91 5.78 2.94 -2.96
C LEU A 91 6.44 2.19 -1.80
N ARG A 92 6.09 2.52 -0.55
CA ARG A 92 6.55 1.79 0.63
C ARG A 92 6.12 0.33 0.57
N VAL A 93 4.86 0.04 0.28
CA VAL A 93 4.38 -1.36 0.14
C VAL A 93 5.06 -2.05 -1.05
N GLY A 94 5.14 -1.39 -2.20
CA GLY A 94 5.82 -1.90 -3.39
C GLY A 94 7.28 -2.27 -3.15
N SER A 95 7.97 -1.53 -2.27
CA SER A 95 9.36 -1.85 -1.91
C SER A 95 9.51 -3.20 -1.19
N TYR A 96 8.49 -3.68 -0.46
CA TYR A 96 8.53 -5.02 0.15
C TYR A 96 8.37 -6.15 -0.88
N PHE A 97 7.86 -5.85 -2.07
CA PHE A 97 7.84 -6.77 -3.21
C PHE A 97 9.11 -6.64 -4.09
N ASP A 98 10.10 -5.86 -3.66
CA ASP A 98 11.30 -5.55 -4.46
C ASP A 98 11.01 -4.87 -5.81
N ILE A 99 9.93 -4.08 -5.89
CA ILE A 99 9.54 -3.40 -7.12
C ILE A 99 10.13 -1.99 -7.14
N PRO A 100 10.89 -1.61 -8.21
CA PRO A 100 11.38 -0.24 -8.36
C PRO A 100 10.25 0.79 -8.45
N SER A 101 10.38 1.90 -7.71
CA SER A 101 9.32 2.91 -7.60
C SER A 101 8.85 3.47 -8.95
N LEU A 102 9.76 3.65 -9.90
CA LEU A 102 9.45 4.18 -11.24
C LEU A 102 8.61 3.24 -12.09
N LYS A 103 8.64 1.92 -11.82
CA LYS A 103 7.78 0.96 -12.52
C LYS A 103 6.33 1.11 -12.07
N LEU A 104 6.11 1.29 -10.77
CA LEU A 104 4.79 1.49 -10.18
C LEU A 104 4.22 2.87 -10.50
N ILE A 105 5.02 3.92 -10.32
CA ILE A 105 4.60 5.32 -10.43
C ILE A 105 5.70 6.12 -11.14
N PRO A 106 5.66 6.23 -12.48
CA PRO A 106 6.67 6.97 -13.27
C PRO A 106 6.65 8.48 -13.00
N ASP A 107 5.48 9.02 -12.69
CA ASP A 107 5.30 10.43 -12.33
C ASP A 107 4.66 10.54 -10.92
N PRO A 108 5.50 10.54 -9.86
CA PRO A 108 5.04 10.70 -8.49
C PRO A 108 4.31 12.03 -8.24
N ASN A 109 4.67 13.09 -8.98
CA ASN A 109 4.08 14.42 -8.80
C ASN A 109 2.65 14.47 -9.33
N SER A 110 2.41 13.87 -10.50
CA SER A 110 1.04 13.70 -11.01
C SER A 110 0.20 12.83 -10.08
N ALA A 111 0.73 11.67 -9.67
CA ALA A 111 0.02 10.77 -8.76
C ALA A 111 -0.33 11.44 -7.42
N ARG A 112 0.58 12.26 -6.86
CA ARG A 112 0.32 13.02 -5.62
C ARG A 112 -0.87 13.97 -5.76
N LYS A 113 -1.03 14.63 -6.91
CA LYS A 113 -2.20 15.49 -7.17
C LYS A 113 -3.51 14.71 -7.16
N ILE A 114 -3.50 13.44 -7.57
CA ILE A 114 -4.67 12.56 -7.53
C ILE A 114 -5.09 12.31 -6.08
N PHE A 115 -4.15 11.85 -5.25
CA PHE A 115 -4.42 11.58 -3.83
C PHE A 115 -4.85 12.82 -3.06
N VAL A 116 -4.25 13.99 -3.35
CA VAL A 116 -4.70 15.27 -2.78
C VAL A 116 -6.16 15.55 -3.11
N ALA A 117 -6.57 15.41 -4.38
CA ALA A 117 -7.96 15.64 -4.75
C ALA A 117 -8.91 14.60 -4.15
N ARG A 118 -8.49 13.34 -4.06
CA ARG A 118 -9.25 12.27 -3.42
C ARG A 118 -9.46 12.55 -1.94
N ASN A 119 -8.42 12.89 -1.20
CA ASN A 119 -8.51 13.22 0.23
C ASN A 119 -9.39 14.46 0.44
N GLN A 120 -9.26 15.47 -0.42
CA GLN A 120 -10.15 16.62 -0.39
C GLN A 120 -11.62 16.24 -0.64
N ILE A 121 -11.90 15.31 -1.57
CA ILE A 121 -13.26 14.82 -1.82
C ILE A 121 -13.82 14.11 -0.59
N VAL A 122 -13.03 13.25 0.05
CA VAL A 122 -13.43 12.52 1.26
C VAL A 122 -13.72 13.50 2.38
N HIS A 123 -12.82 14.45 2.66
CA HIS A 123 -13.06 15.50 3.66
C HIS A 123 -14.34 16.30 3.36
N GLU A 124 -14.56 16.71 2.11
CA GLU A 124 -15.81 17.39 1.71
C GLU A 124 -17.07 16.52 1.80
N MET A 125 -16.95 15.19 1.84
CA MET A 125 -18.09 14.26 2.05
C MET A 125 -18.34 14.01 3.53
N ASP A 126 -17.30 14.03 4.34
CA ASP A 126 -17.31 13.76 5.79
C ASP A 126 -17.69 14.99 6.64
N ILE A 127 -17.64 16.20 6.05
CA ILE A 127 -18.03 17.44 6.75
C ILE A 127 -19.53 17.42 7.09
N ASP A 128 -19.78 17.59 8.38
CA ASP A 128 -21.07 17.74 9.03
C ASP A 128 -21.99 18.73 8.30
N PHE A 129 -23.26 18.36 8.12
CA PHE A 129 -24.19 19.07 7.24
C PHE A 129 -24.68 20.41 7.80
N ASP A 130 -24.41 20.68 9.07
CA ASP A 130 -24.94 21.82 9.83
C ASP A 130 -24.09 23.10 9.76
N ARG A 131 -22.99 23.13 8.97
CA ARG A 131 -22.14 24.33 8.85
C ARG A 131 -22.58 25.28 7.71
N PRO A 132 -22.71 26.59 7.96
CA PRO A 132 -23.33 27.54 7.02
C PRO A 132 -22.45 27.98 5.83
N ASN A 133 -21.16 27.65 5.79
CA ASN A 133 -20.25 28.00 4.68
C ASN A 133 -19.63 26.76 4.02
N ARG A 134 -20.31 26.22 3.01
CA ARG A 134 -19.86 25.07 2.22
C ARG A 134 -19.11 25.50 0.97
N ASN A 135 -17.80 25.70 1.07
CA ASN A 135 -16.95 25.83 -0.11
C ASN A 135 -16.65 24.46 -0.74
N ARG A 136 -17.56 23.98 -1.60
CA ARG A 136 -17.30 22.84 -2.48
C ARG A 136 -16.51 23.32 -3.69
N ARG A 137 -15.38 22.68 -4.00
CA ARG A 137 -14.61 23.03 -5.19
C ARG A 137 -15.27 22.46 -6.46
N PRO A 138 -15.47 23.27 -7.51
CA PRO A 138 -15.93 22.76 -8.80
C PRO A 138 -14.88 21.82 -9.39
N ARG A 139 -15.32 20.73 -10.01
CA ARG A 139 -14.44 19.70 -10.59
C ARG A 139 -14.92 19.41 -12.01
N LYS A 140 -14.01 19.51 -12.98
CA LYS A 140 -14.31 19.21 -14.38
C LYS A 140 -14.41 17.69 -14.55
N LYS A 141 -15.37 17.24 -15.37
CA LYS A 141 -15.55 15.83 -15.70
C LYS A 141 -14.28 15.21 -16.28
N VAL A 142 -13.62 15.92 -17.19
CA VAL A 142 -12.38 15.48 -17.85
C VAL A 142 -11.29 15.17 -16.82
N ASP A 143 -10.99 16.12 -15.94
CA ASP A 143 -9.97 15.95 -14.89
C ASP A 143 -10.25 14.74 -14.00
N MET A 144 -11.51 14.52 -13.64
CA MET A 144 -11.89 13.39 -12.81
C MET A 144 -11.66 12.06 -13.53
N VAL A 145 -12.03 11.98 -14.82
CA VAL A 145 -11.87 10.77 -15.63
C VAL A 145 -10.39 10.43 -15.78
N THR A 146 -9.57 11.41 -16.14
CA THR A 146 -8.11 11.23 -16.27
C THR A 146 -7.50 10.71 -14.98
N ARG A 147 -7.79 11.35 -13.84
CA ARG A 147 -7.27 10.92 -12.53
C ARG A 147 -7.69 9.50 -12.15
N THR A 148 -8.91 9.11 -12.49
CA THR A 148 -9.40 7.75 -12.24
C THR A 148 -8.69 6.73 -13.14
N GLN A 149 -8.47 7.04 -14.42
CA GLN A 149 -7.70 6.20 -15.33
C GLN A 149 -6.25 6.05 -14.87
N ASP A 150 -5.63 7.13 -14.39
CA ASP A 150 -4.28 7.10 -13.83
C ASP A 150 -4.19 6.16 -12.61
N LEU A 151 -5.20 6.15 -11.73
CA LEU A 151 -5.25 5.18 -10.62
C LEU A 151 -5.37 3.73 -11.11
N PHE A 152 -6.17 3.49 -12.14
CA PHE A 152 -6.25 2.15 -12.74
C PHE A 152 -4.94 1.74 -13.40
N ALA A 153 -4.21 2.68 -14.00
CA ALA A 153 -2.88 2.40 -14.54
C ALA A 153 -1.90 2.02 -13.42
N VAL A 154 -1.94 2.70 -12.25
CA VAL A 154 -1.15 2.31 -11.07
C VAL A 154 -1.54 0.92 -10.57
N ALA A 155 -2.85 0.63 -10.48
CA ALA A 155 -3.35 -0.69 -10.09
C ALA A 155 -2.82 -1.79 -11.02
N HIS A 156 -2.94 -1.58 -12.33
CA HIS A 156 -2.48 -2.51 -13.35
C HIS A 156 -0.97 -2.77 -13.24
N ARG A 157 -0.15 -1.71 -13.15
CA ARG A 157 1.30 -1.84 -12.97
C ARG A 157 1.65 -2.62 -11.71
N PHE A 158 1.00 -2.33 -10.59
CA PHE A 158 1.26 -3.03 -9.33
C PHE A 158 0.96 -4.52 -9.47
N LEU A 159 -0.19 -4.86 -10.05
CA LEU A 159 -0.59 -6.25 -10.29
C LEU A 159 0.41 -6.97 -11.19
N THR A 160 0.74 -6.38 -12.35
CA THR A 160 1.68 -6.97 -13.32
C THR A 160 3.08 -7.15 -12.74
N GLU A 161 3.58 -6.17 -11.97
CA GLU A 161 4.90 -6.31 -11.36
C GLU A 161 4.90 -7.39 -10.27
N VAL A 162 3.85 -7.50 -9.45
CA VAL A 162 3.75 -8.59 -8.45
C VAL A 162 3.68 -9.96 -9.14
N ASP A 163 2.88 -10.08 -10.21
CA ASP A 163 2.75 -11.31 -11.00
C ASP A 163 4.13 -11.75 -11.55
N SER A 164 4.89 -10.79 -12.10
CA SER A 164 6.26 -11.05 -12.58
C SER A 164 7.23 -11.48 -11.48
N GLN A 165 6.96 -11.16 -10.20
CA GLN A 165 7.78 -11.64 -9.09
C GLN A 165 7.55 -13.14 -8.82
N LEU A 166 6.36 -13.65 -9.09
CA LEU A 166 5.94 -15.04 -8.84
C LEU A 166 6.25 -15.99 -10.01
N ASP A 167 6.24 -15.50 -11.25
CA ASP A 167 6.35 -16.35 -12.46
C ASP A 167 7.70 -17.04 -12.69
N LEU A 168 8.75 -16.75 -11.90
CA LEU A 168 10.07 -17.41 -12.08
C LEU A 168 10.10 -18.90 -11.72
N GLU A 169 9.05 -19.46 -11.12
CA GLU A 169 8.96 -20.92 -10.86
C GLU A 169 8.31 -21.73 -12.00
N ARG A 170 7.88 -21.11 -13.11
CA ARG A 170 7.22 -21.81 -14.23
C ARG A 170 8.09 -22.02 -15.47
N GLY A 171 9.39 -21.81 -15.37
CA GLY A 171 10.38 -21.99 -16.45
C GLY A 171 11.28 -23.20 -16.24
#